data_AF-A0A9X9F6F2-F1
#
_entry.id   AF-A0A9X9F6F2-F1
#
_cell.length_a   1.000
_cell.length_b   1.000
_cell.length_c   1.000
_cell.angle_alpha   90.00
_cell.angle_beta   90.00
_cell.angle_gamma   90.00
#
_symmetry.space_group_name_H-M   'P 1'
#
loop_
_entity.id
_entity.type
_entity.pdbx_description
1 polymer ?
#
loop_
_entity_poly.entity_id
_entity_poly.type
_entity_poly.pdbx_seq_one_letter_code
_entity_poly.pdbx_strand_id
1 'polypeptide(L)'
;HPADYDGVSCFNKFEFNRLLSNSGDFKEVLLKKVLKKGSNYLLPYRKMKNEFGDQFSDELFNIILKNDIYELPFDKNVELIADKWNDFTEIALEDNKVYIFECCFIQNPLTIGMIKYGEQKEKIINYVMKVAKIIENLNPMLLYVEQDNLEFSFRKALKERTPEW
;
A
#
# COMPACT_ATOMS: atom_id res chain seq x y z
N HIS A 1 5.05 1.69 7.17
CA HIS A 1 4.43 2.99 6.89
C HIS A 1 3.07 3.07 7.58
N PRO A 2 2.68 4.17 8.26
CA PRO A 2 1.43 4.23 9.01
C PRO A 2 0.18 4.44 8.13
N ALA A 3 0.33 5.09 6.97
CA ALA A 3 -0.74 5.40 6.03
C ALA A 3 -0.66 4.61 4.71
N ASP A 4 0.15 3.54 4.67
CA ASP A 4 0.38 2.76 3.44
C ASP A 4 0.65 1.27 3.76
N TYR A 5 0.47 0.40 2.76
CA TYR A 5 0.68 -1.04 2.80
C TYR A 5 1.96 -1.44 2.08
N ASP A 6 3.06 -1.60 2.81
CA ASP A 6 4.28 -2.18 2.26
C ASP A 6 4.28 -3.71 2.40
N GLY A 7 4.07 -4.40 1.27
CA GLY A 7 4.12 -5.86 1.22
C GLY A 7 3.01 -6.53 2.01
N VAL A 8 1.77 -6.08 1.77
CA VAL A 8 0.58 -6.62 2.41
C VAL A 8 -0.40 -7.09 1.33
N SER A 9 -0.87 -8.33 1.47
CA SER A 9 -1.88 -8.91 0.59
C SER A 9 -3.26 -8.84 1.24
N CYS A 10 -4.30 -8.66 0.42
CA CYS A 10 -5.68 -8.65 0.88
C CYS A 10 -6.45 -9.82 0.29
N PHE A 11 -7.14 -10.56 1.16
CA PHE A 11 -7.99 -11.68 0.79
C PHE A 11 -9.41 -11.47 1.33
N ASN A 12 -10.41 -12.02 0.65
CA ASN A 12 -11.70 -12.28 1.28
C ASN A 12 -11.64 -13.57 2.12
N LYS A 13 -12.72 -13.85 2.87
CA LYS A 13 -12.79 -15.04 3.75
C LYS A 13 -12.55 -16.35 3.00
N PHE A 14 -13.10 -16.50 1.78
CA PHE A 14 -12.99 -17.73 1.00
C PHE A 14 -11.55 -17.92 0.50
N GLU A 15 -10.96 -16.88 -0.07
CA GLU A 15 -9.58 -16.89 -0.55
C GLU A 15 -8.59 -17.17 0.58
N PHE A 16 -8.79 -16.54 1.74
CA PHE A 16 -7.94 -16.76 2.89
C PHE A 16 -8.06 -18.20 3.42
N ASN A 17 -9.27 -18.74 3.51
CA ASN A 17 -9.46 -20.15 3.90
C ASN A 17 -8.78 -21.11 2.92
N ARG A 18 -8.85 -20.82 1.62
CA ARG A 18 -8.15 -21.60 0.58
C ARG A 18 -6.63 -21.52 0.75
N LEU A 19 -6.10 -20.33 1.05
CA LEU A 19 -4.68 -20.15 1.35
C LEU A 19 -4.27 -21.00 2.56
N LEU A 20 -5.04 -20.97 3.65
CA LEU A 20 -4.78 -21.77 4.85
C LEU A 20 -4.72 -23.27 4.55
N SER A 21 -5.64 -23.79 3.75
CA SER A 21 -5.65 -25.21 3.37
C SER A 21 -4.42 -25.65 2.58
N ASN A 22 -3.76 -24.73 1.87
CA ASN A 22 -2.58 -25.00 1.04
C ASN A 22 -1.27 -24.54 1.68
N SER A 23 -1.31 -24.04 2.91
CA SER A 23 -0.15 -23.42 3.57
C SER A 23 0.72 -24.37 4.39
N GLY A 24 0.34 -25.66 4.48
CA GLY A 24 1.06 -26.67 5.24
C GLY A 24 1.33 -26.22 6.68
N ASP A 25 2.59 -26.33 7.11
CA ASP A 25 3.03 -25.99 8.47
C ASP A 25 2.92 -24.49 8.79
N PHE A 26 2.78 -23.62 7.78
CA PHE A 26 2.62 -22.18 7.97
C PHE A 26 1.20 -21.75 8.36
N LYS A 27 0.23 -22.66 8.35
CA LYS A 27 -1.18 -22.34 8.63
C LYS A 27 -1.37 -21.56 9.94
N GLU A 28 -0.77 -22.03 11.03
CA GLU A 28 -0.89 -21.38 12.34
C GLU A 28 -0.18 -20.01 12.37
N VAL A 29 0.91 -19.86 11.62
CA VAL A 29 1.62 -18.58 11.48
C VAL A 29 0.75 -17.58 10.71
N LEU A 30 0.13 -17.99 9.60
CA LEU A 30 -0.79 -17.17 8.81
C LEU A 30 -1.97 -16.68 9.66
N LEU A 31 -2.57 -17.58 10.45
CA LEU A 31 -3.68 -17.25 11.36
C LEU A 31 -3.29 -16.23 12.43
N LYS A 32 -2.06 -16.29 12.95
CA LYS A 32 -1.57 -15.34 13.96
C LYS A 32 -1.20 -13.98 13.37
N LYS A 33 -0.72 -13.94 12.12
CA LYS A 33 -0.18 -12.72 11.49
C LYS A 33 -1.23 -11.95 10.69
N VAL A 34 -2.34 -12.58 10.31
CA VAL A 34 -3.41 -11.92 9.55
C VAL A 34 -4.15 -10.89 10.41
N LEU A 35 -4.38 -9.72 9.84
CA LEU A 35 -5.27 -8.71 10.41
C LEU A 35 -6.62 -8.77 9.71
N LYS A 36 -7.68 -9.04 10.46
CA LYS A 36 -9.05 -8.98 9.93
C LYS A 36 -9.59 -7.57 10.05
N LYS A 37 -9.97 -6.96 8.92
CA LYS A 37 -10.60 -5.64 8.86
C LYS A 37 -11.89 -5.72 8.04
N GLY A 38 -13.04 -5.70 8.72
CA GLY A 38 -14.33 -5.95 8.09
C GLY A 38 -14.39 -7.33 7.42
N SER A 39 -14.61 -7.36 6.11
CA SER A 39 -14.61 -8.56 5.27
C SER A 39 -13.22 -8.94 4.74
N ASN A 40 -12.22 -8.06 4.88
CA ASN A 40 -10.87 -8.23 4.36
C ASN A 40 -9.96 -8.92 5.39
N TYR A 41 -9.06 -9.76 4.88
CA TYR A 41 -7.99 -10.44 5.61
C TYR A 41 -6.66 -9.93 5.06
N LEU A 42 -5.97 -9.12 5.85
CA LEU A 42 -4.76 -8.41 5.45
C LEU A 42 -3.54 -9.15 6.00
N LEU A 43 -2.65 -9.61 5.13
CA LEU A 43 -1.51 -10.45 5.48
C LEU A 43 -0.19 -9.75 5.14
N PRO A 44 0.65 -9.38 6.12
CA PRO A 44 1.90 -8.65 5.89
C PRO A 44 3.03 -9.58 5.42
N TYR A 45 2.90 -10.12 4.21
CA TYR A 45 3.73 -11.21 3.69
C TYR A 45 5.22 -10.86 3.55
N ARG A 46 5.59 -9.61 3.22
CA ARG A 46 7.01 -9.20 3.18
C ARG A 46 7.65 -9.22 4.56
N LYS A 47 6.93 -8.74 5.58
CA LYS A 47 7.40 -8.81 6.98
C LYS A 47 7.58 -10.26 7.41
N MET A 48 6.65 -11.14 7.00
CA MET A 48 6.76 -12.56 7.26
C MET A 48 7.96 -13.19 6.56
N LYS A 49 8.22 -12.89 5.29
CA LYS A 49 9.44 -13.38 4.59
C LYS A 49 10.71 -12.93 5.29
N ASN A 50 10.77 -11.69 5.76
CA ASN A 50 11.92 -11.18 6.51
C ASN A 50 12.09 -11.85 7.88
N GLU A 51 10.99 -12.22 8.54
CA GLU A 51 11.00 -12.85 9.87
C GLU A 51 11.36 -14.35 9.80
N PHE A 52 10.83 -15.07 8.82
CA PHE A 52 10.96 -16.52 8.72
C PHE A 52 11.99 -16.99 7.69
N GLY A 53 12.50 -16.09 6.84
CA GLY A 53 13.52 -16.38 5.83
C GLY A 53 13.15 -17.56 4.94
N ASP A 54 14.06 -18.53 4.84
CA ASP A 54 13.91 -19.72 4.00
C ASP A 54 12.81 -20.68 4.46
N GLN A 55 12.36 -20.58 5.72
CA GLN A 55 11.22 -21.37 6.18
C GLN A 55 9.95 -20.94 5.43
N PHE A 56 9.83 -19.66 5.07
CA PHE A 56 8.71 -19.17 4.28
C PHE A 56 8.97 -19.40 2.79
N SER A 57 8.47 -20.53 2.30
CA SER A 57 8.76 -21.02 0.95
C SER A 57 8.42 -19.99 -0.13
N ASP A 58 9.23 -19.97 -1.19
CA ASP A 58 9.01 -19.05 -2.32
C ASP A 58 7.71 -19.35 -3.06
N GLU A 59 7.25 -20.61 -3.06
CA GLU A 59 5.95 -20.98 -3.60
C GLU A 59 4.80 -20.29 -2.84
N LEU A 60 4.80 -20.39 -1.50
CA LEU A 60 3.78 -19.76 -0.67
C LEU A 60 3.86 -18.24 -0.76
N PHE A 61 5.08 -17.68 -0.76
CA PHE A 61 5.31 -16.25 -0.98
C PHE A 61 4.70 -15.78 -2.30
N ASN A 62 4.97 -16.46 -3.41
CA ASN A 62 4.47 -16.11 -4.73
C ASN A 62 2.94 -16.25 -4.86
N ILE A 63 2.33 -17.22 -4.17
CA ILE A 63 0.87 -17.34 -4.09
C ILE A 63 0.26 -16.11 -3.39
N ILE A 64 0.87 -15.68 -2.29
CA ILE A 64 0.37 -14.56 -1.49
C ILE A 64 0.59 -13.22 -2.20
N LEU A 65 1.75 -13.04 -2.83
CA LEU A 65 2.14 -11.83 -3.58
C LEU A 65 1.11 -11.46 -4.66
N LYS A 66 0.46 -12.45 -5.30
CA LYS A 66 -0.57 -12.20 -6.32
C LYS A 66 -1.77 -11.40 -5.83
N ASN A 67 -1.96 -11.33 -4.50
CA ASN A 67 -3.03 -10.57 -3.86
C ASN A 67 -2.48 -9.35 -3.11
N ASP A 68 -1.24 -8.92 -3.41
CA ASP A 68 -0.69 -7.67 -2.90
C ASP A 68 -1.65 -6.52 -3.21
N ILE A 69 -1.86 -5.63 -2.26
CA ILE A 69 -2.82 -4.52 -2.36
C ILE A 69 -2.54 -3.63 -3.57
N TYR A 70 -1.30 -3.52 -4.01
CA TYR A 70 -0.91 -2.78 -5.20
C TYR A 70 -1.13 -3.52 -6.52
N GLU A 71 -1.41 -4.81 -6.48
CA GLU A 71 -1.77 -5.63 -7.65
C GLU A 71 -3.29 -5.81 -7.82
N LEU A 72 -4.09 -5.34 -6.85
CA LEU A 72 -5.55 -5.42 -6.89
C LEU A 72 -6.16 -4.41 -7.87
N PRO A 73 -7.39 -4.64 -8.36
CA PRO A 73 -8.11 -3.66 -9.16
C PRO A 73 -8.11 -2.26 -8.52
N PHE A 74 -7.96 -1.22 -9.35
CA PHE A 74 -7.78 0.15 -8.90
C PHE A 74 -8.76 0.58 -7.79
N ASP A 75 -10.06 0.38 -8.01
CA ASP A 75 -11.09 0.80 -7.03
C ASP A 75 -10.92 0.09 -5.67
N LYS A 76 -10.47 -1.18 -5.67
CA LYS A 76 -10.20 -1.91 -4.43
C LYS A 76 -8.94 -1.42 -3.74
N ASN A 77 -7.90 -1.06 -4.49
CA ASN A 77 -6.71 -0.42 -3.94
C ASN A 77 -7.09 0.92 -3.26
N VAL A 78 -7.86 1.77 -3.95
CA VAL A 78 -8.35 3.06 -3.42
C VAL A 78 -9.17 2.88 -2.15
N GLU A 79 -10.06 1.87 -2.09
CA GLU A 79 -10.82 1.52 -0.89
C GLU A 79 -9.88 1.22 0.29
N LEU A 80 -8.95 0.28 0.10
CA LEU A 80 -8.07 -0.18 1.17
C LEU A 80 -7.10 0.90 1.65
N ILE A 81 -6.53 1.69 0.73
CA ILE A 81 -5.62 2.78 1.09
C ILE A 81 -6.37 3.89 1.82
N ALA A 82 -7.57 4.29 1.36
CA ALA A 82 -8.39 5.25 2.09
C ALA A 82 -8.73 4.76 3.50
N ASP A 83 -9.09 3.49 3.65
CA ASP A 83 -9.32 2.88 4.95
C ASP A 83 -8.07 2.91 5.85
N LYS A 84 -6.87 2.81 5.26
CA LYS A 84 -5.61 2.91 6.01
C LYS A 84 -5.32 4.34 6.47
N TRP A 85 -5.65 5.32 5.63
CA TRP A 85 -5.60 6.75 6.01
C TRP A 85 -6.58 7.10 7.12
N ASN A 86 -7.76 6.48 7.15
CA ASN A 86 -8.70 6.65 8.26
C ASN A 86 -8.09 6.16 9.58
N ASP A 87 -7.57 4.93 9.62
CA ASP A 87 -6.92 4.39 10.83
C ASP A 87 -5.76 5.28 11.28
N PHE A 88 -4.94 5.75 10.33
CA PHE A 88 -3.84 6.65 10.62
C PHE A 88 -4.35 7.98 11.23
N THR A 89 -5.42 8.53 10.68
CA THR A 89 -5.99 9.81 11.14
C THR A 89 -6.48 9.71 12.57
N GLU A 90 -7.20 8.63 12.91
CA GLU A 90 -7.65 8.38 14.27
C GLU A 90 -6.47 8.33 15.25
N ILE A 91 -5.41 7.60 14.89
CA ILE A 91 -4.20 7.51 15.72
C ILE A 91 -3.50 8.87 15.83
N ALA A 92 -3.35 9.59 14.72
CA ALA A 92 -2.59 10.84 14.67
C ALA A 92 -3.28 12.00 15.41
N LEU A 93 -4.61 11.99 15.55
CA LEU A 93 -5.35 12.97 16.34
C LEU A 93 -5.04 12.86 17.85
N GLU A 94 -4.79 11.64 18.33
CA GLU A 94 -4.50 11.37 19.73
C GLU A 94 -3.00 11.43 20.03
N ASP A 95 -2.16 11.26 19.00
CA ASP A 95 -0.72 11.21 19.15
C ASP A 95 -0.09 12.61 19.12
N ASN A 96 0.74 12.92 20.11
CA ASN A 96 1.45 14.20 20.18
C ASN A 96 2.75 14.15 19.36
N LYS A 97 2.64 13.88 18.05
CA LYS A 97 3.78 13.76 17.13
C LYS A 97 3.55 14.52 15.83
N VAL A 98 4.65 14.96 15.23
CA VAL A 98 4.66 15.46 13.85
C VAL A 98 4.95 14.30 12.92
N TYR A 99 4.06 14.09 11.95
CA TYR A 99 4.22 13.10 10.90
C TYR A 99 4.67 13.79 9.62
N ILE A 100 5.79 13.34 9.06
CA ILE A 100 6.28 13.78 7.76
C ILE A 100 6.18 12.60 6.81
N PHE A 101 5.47 12.81 5.71
CA PHE A 101 5.36 11.82 4.65
C PHE A 101 5.92 12.35 3.35
N GLU A 102 6.60 11.48 2.63
CA GLU A 102 7.00 11.70 1.25
C GLU A 102 6.05 10.91 0.34
N CYS A 103 5.73 11.48 -0.84
CA CYS A 103 5.04 10.88 -1.99
C CYS A 103 3.61 10.32 -1.80
N CYS A 104 3.20 9.90 -0.60
CA CYS A 104 2.00 9.08 -0.37
C CYS A 104 0.67 9.79 -0.64
N PHE A 105 0.63 11.13 -0.62
CA PHE A 105 -0.62 11.89 -0.78
C PHE A 105 -1.00 12.16 -2.25
N ILE A 106 -0.02 12.46 -3.11
CA ILE A 106 -0.26 12.79 -4.53
C ILE A 106 0.44 11.78 -5.43
N GLN A 107 1.75 11.60 -5.28
CA GLN A 107 2.53 10.79 -6.19
C GLN A 107 2.09 9.32 -6.18
N ASN A 108 1.85 8.69 -5.03
CA ASN A 108 1.40 7.29 -4.98
C ASN A 108 0.04 7.11 -5.68
N PRO A 109 -1.01 7.92 -5.39
CA PRO A 109 -2.25 7.91 -6.16
C PRO A 109 -2.06 8.08 -7.66
N LEU A 110 -1.19 8.99 -8.10
CA LEU A 110 -0.89 9.22 -9.51
C LEU A 110 -0.17 8.01 -10.13
N THR A 111 0.84 7.45 -9.46
CA THR A 111 1.58 6.29 -9.96
C THR A 111 0.66 5.08 -10.15
N ILE A 112 -0.20 4.79 -9.17
CA ILE A 112 -1.15 3.69 -9.29
C ILE A 112 -2.24 4.01 -10.32
N GLY A 113 -2.92 5.14 -10.21
CA GLY A 113 -4.04 5.46 -11.09
C GLY A 113 -3.60 5.71 -12.54
N MET A 114 -2.66 6.63 -12.76
CA MET A 114 -2.26 7.07 -14.09
C MET A 114 -1.30 6.09 -14.75
N ILE A 115 -0.23 5.69 -14.07
CA ILE A 115 0.86 4.94 -14.71
C ILE A 115 0.54 3.45 -14.76
N LYS A 116 0.08 2.85 -13.66
CA LYS A 116 -0.21 1.41 -13.62
C LYS A 116 -1.52 1.05 -14.30
N TYR A 117 -2.61 1.74 -13.99
CA TYR A 117 -3.94 1.38 -14.49
C TYR A 117 -4.44 2.25 -15.66
N GLY A 118 -3.78 3.37 -15.98
CA GLY A 118 -4.22 4.25 -17.07
C GLY A 118 -5.61 4.85 -16.86
N GLU A 119 -6.01 5.06 -15.60
CA GLU A 119 -7.34 5.54 -15.24
C GLU A 119 -7.57 6.99 -15.66
N GLN A 120 -8.84 7.37 -15.78
CA GLN A 120 -9.23 8.73 -16.12
C GLN A 120 -8.82 9.72 -15.03
N LYS A 121 -8.41 10.91 -15.46
CA LYS A 121 -7.95 12.00 -14.58
C LYS A 121 -8.93 12.27 -13.44
N GLU A 122 -10.22 12.29 -13.72
CA GLU A 122 -11.28 12.59 -12.76
C GLU A 122 -11.32 11.56 -11.61
N LYS A 123 -11.12 10.27 -11.92
CA LYS A 123 -11.04 9.22 -10.89
C LYS A 123 -9.83 9.40 -9.98
N ILE A 124 -8.68 9.79 -10.55
CA ILE A 124 -7.45 10.00 -9.79
C ILE A 124 -7.59 11.24 -8.89
N ILE A 125 -8.18 12.33 -9.40
CA ILE A 125 -8.50 13.51 -8.59
C ILE A 125 -9.44 13.12 -7.44
N ASN A 126 -10.49 12.36 -7.72
CA ASN A 126 -11.42 11.91 -6.68
C ASN A 126 -10.73 11.04 -5.62
N TYR A 127 -9.76 10.21 -6.01
CA TYR A 127 -8.94 9.46 -5.06
C TYR A 127 -8.15 10.40 -4.14
N VAL A 128 -7.39 11.35 -4.70
CA VAL A 128 -6.62 12.32 -3.89
C VAL A 128 -7.54 13.13 -2.98
N MET A 129 -8.69 13.60 -3.48
CA MET A 129 -9.66 14.36 -2.69
C MET A 129 -10.30 13.53 -1.59
N LYS A 130 -10.52 12.21 -1.81
CA LYS A 130 -10.99 11.30 -0.77
C LYS A 130 -9.99 11.23 0.38
N VAL A 131 -8.70 11.07 0.09
CA VAL A 131 -7.64 11.08 1.11
C VAL A 131 -7.57 12.45 1.80
N ALA A 132 -7.63 13.55 1.03
CA ALA A 132 -7.59 14.91 1.57
C ALA A 132 -8.70 15.15 2.60
N LYS A 133 -9.91 14.64 2.32
CA LYS A 133 -11.06 14.76 3.22
C LYS A 133 -10.87 13.96 4.50
N ILE A 134 -10.26 12.78 4.42
CA ILE A 134 -9.99 11.93 5.59
C ILE A 134 -9.06 12.65 6.57
N ILE A 135 -7.98 13.26 6.06
CA ILE A 135 -6.95 13.89 6.90
C ILE A 135 -7.23 15.35 7.24
N GLU A 136 -8.36 15.92 6.81
CA GLU A 136 -8.64 17.36 6.91
C GLU A 136 -8.53 17.89 8.35
N ASN A 137 -9.01 17.10 9.32
CA ASN A 137 -8.98 17.47 10.74
C ASN A 137 -7.59 17.40 11.38
N LEU A 138 -6.60 16.81 10.72
CA LEU A 138 -5.20 16.85 11.14
C LEU A 138 -4.54 18.20 10.81
N ASN A 139 -5.23 19.07 10.06
CA ASN A 139 -4.68 20.33 9.54
C ASN A 139 -3.35 20.13 8.79
N PRO A 140 -3.35 19.31 7.71
CA PRO A 140 -2.13 18.90 7.03
C PRO A 140 -1.48 20.08 6.27
N MET A 141 -0.16 20.08 6.22
CA MET A 141 0.63 21.00 5.37
C MET A 141 1.17 20.25 4.16
N LEU A 142 0.84 20.72 2.95
CA LEU A 142 1.39 20.19 1.71
C LEU A 142 2.56 21.08 1.25
N LEU A 143 3.75 20.48 1.19
CA LEU A 143 4.92 21.08 0.58
C LEU A 143 5.09 20.48 -0.83
N TYR A 144 4.81 21.27 -1.86
CA TYR A 144 5.01 20.87 -3.25
C TYR A 144 6.28 21.53 -3.79
N VAL A 145 7.23 20.71 -4.22
CA VAL A 145 8.49 21.18 -4.81
C VAL A 145 8.39 21.05 -6.32
N GLU A 146 8.16 22.18 -6.99
CA GLU A 146 8.15 22.26 -8.45
C GLU A 146 9.58 22.16 -9.02
N GLN A 147 9.72 21.53 -10.19
CA GLN A 147 10.98 21.41 -10.90
C GLN A 147 10.90 22.17 -12.22
N ASP A 148 11.73 23.20 -12.38
CA ASP A 148 11.76 24.03 -13.59
C ASP A 148 12.25 23.28 -14.82
N ASN A 149 13.12 22.27 -14.62
CA ASN A 149 13.73 21.49 -15.69
C ASN A 149 13.44 20.00 -15.51
N LEU A 150 12.31 19.58 -16.07
CA LEU A 150 11.86 18.18 -16.05
C LEU A 150 12.85 17.24 -16.74
N GLU A 151 13.44 17.69 -17.85
CA GLU A 151 14.40 16.89 -18.64
C GLU A 151 15.66 16.58 -17.82
N PHE A 152 16.21 17.60 -17.15
CA PHE A 152 17.34 17.42 -16.25
C PHE A 152 16.99 16.45 -15.11
N SER A 153 15.84 16.66 -14.47
CA SER A 153 15.37 15.83 -13.35
C SER A 153 15.21 14.36 -13.75
N PHE A 154 14.61 14.12 -14.92
CA PHE A 154 14.42 12.77 -15.47
C PHE A 154 15.77 12.12 -15.82
N ARG A 155 16.66 12.82 -16.53
CA ARG A 155 17.99 12.28 -16.86
C ARG A 155 18.86 12.05 -15.64
N LYS A 156 18.73 12.86 -14.60
CA LYS A 156 19.39 12.64 -13.32
C LYS A 156 18.89 11.34 -12.68
N ALA A 157 17.58 11.17 -12.57
CA ALA A 157 16.98 9.95 -12.03
C ALA A 157 17.40 8.69 -12.81
N LEU A 158 17.47 8.76 -14.14
CA LEU A 158 17.96 7.65 -14.99
C LEU A 158 19.43 7.29 -14.71
N LYS A 159 20.28 8.26 -14.36
CA LYS A 159 21.70 8.00 -14.04
C LYS A 159 21.90 7.41 -12.65
N GLU A 160 21.00 7.71 -11.72
CA GLU A 160 21.07 7.26 -10.33
C GLU A 160 20.48 5.85 -10.15
N ARG A 161 19.63 5.39 -11.07
CA ARG A 161 18.98 4.08 -11.02
C ARG A 161 19.76 3.04 -11.81
N THR A 162 19.69 1.79 -11.35
CA THR A 162 20.27 0.66 -12.10
C THR A 162 19.37 0.32 -13.29
N PRO A 163 19.91 -0.31 -14.36
CA PRO A 163 19.12 -0.66 -15.56
C PRO A 163 17.93 -1.59 -15.29
N GLU A 164 17.95 -2.32 -14.18
CA GLU A 164 16.89 -3.25 -13.78
C GLU A 164 15.66 -2.53 -13.17
N TRP A 165 15.74 -1.21 -12.96
CA TRP A 165 14.65 -0.37 -12.46
C TRP A 165 14.08 0.51 -13.57
#